data_AF-A0A023FF54-F1
#
_entry.id   AF-A0A023FF54-F1
#
_cell.length_a   1.000
_cell.length_b   1.000
_cell.length_c   1.000
_cell.angle_alpha   90.00
_cell.angle_beta   90.00
_cell.angle_gamma   90.00
#
_symmetry.space_group_name_H-M   'P 1'
#
loop_
_entity.id
_entity.type
_entity.pdbx_description
1 polymer ?
#
loop_
_entity_poly.entity_id
_entity_poly.type
_entity_poly.pdbx_seq_one_letter_code
_entity_poly.pdbx_strand_id
1 'polypeptide(L)'
;MAASDDAFDQFDDDLPEGAEVQVGDRRKRLFSKELRCMMYGFGDDQNPYTESVDLLEDLVIEFIIEMTHKAMEIGRTGRVQVEDIVFLVRKDPRKYARVKDLLTMNEELKKARKAFDEVKYASV
;
A
#
# COMPACT_ATOMS: atom_id res chain seq x y z
N MET A 1 -31.42 10.76 6.60
CA MET A 1 -31.17 9.67 5.65
C MET A 1 -29.68 9.67 5.38
N ALA A 2 -28.95 8.75 6.03
CA ALA A 2 -27.53 8.57 5.79
C ALA A 2 -27.38 7.89 4.41
N ALA A 3 -26.66 8.55 3.50
CA ALA A 3 -26.26 7.92 2.26
C ALA A 3 -25.24 6.83 2.60
N SER A 4 -25.56 5.63 2.14
CA SER A 4 -24.86 4.37 2.26
C SER A 4 -23.36 4.46 1.96
N ASP A 5 -22.56 3.95 2.90
CA ASP A 5 -21.14 3.55 2.76
C ASP A 5 -21.00 2.25 1.90
N ASP A 6 -22.00 1.87 1.12
CA ASP A 6 -22.07 0.59 0.39
C ASP A 6 -21.28 0.56 -0.93
N ALA A 7 -20.64 1.65 -1.35
CA ALA A 7 -19.93 1.71 -2.62
C ALA A 7 -18.54 1.05 -2.59
N PHE A 8 -18.00 0.73 -1.41
CA PHE A 8 -16.68 0.10 -1.26
C PHE A 8 -16.77 -1.43 -1.24
N ASP A 9 -17.85 -1.99 -0.68
CA ASP A 9 -18.09 -3.45 -0.64
C ASP A 9 -18.47 -4.02 -2.02
N GLN A 10 -18.98 -3.19 -2.93
CA GLN A 10 -19.39 -3.66 -4.26
C GLN A 10 -18.20 -3.94 -5.21
N PHE A 11 -16.97 -3.56 -4.84
CA PHE A 11 -15.76 -3.94 -5.59
C PHE A 11 -15.32 -5.38 -5.33
N ASP A 12 -15.81 -6.00 -4.26
CA ASP A 12 -15.38 -7.35 -3.85
C ASP A 12 -16.23 -8.48 -4.47
N ASP A 13 -17.47 -8.20 -4.88
CA ASP A 13 -18.45 -9.23 -5.30
C ASP A 13 -18.44 -9.56 -6.81
N ASP A 14 -17.88 -8.69 -7.66
CA ASP A 14 -17.85 -8.89 -9.13
C ASP A 14 -16.53 -9.51 -9.65
N LEU A 15 -15.61 -9.90 -8.76
CA LEU A 15 -14.39 -10.61 -9.12
C LEU A 15 -14.67 -12.12 -9.21
N PRO A 16 -14.42 -12.77 -10.36
CA PRO A 16 -14.75 -14.18 -10.53
C PRO A 16 -14.00 -15.03 -9.51
N GLU A 17 -14.76 -15.66 -8.60
CA GLU A 17 -14.31 -16.52 -7.49
C GLU A 17 -13.77 -17.89 -7.96
N GLY A 18 -13.05 -17.94 -9.09
CA GLY A 18 -12.88 -19.21 -9.83
C GLY A 18 -11.64 -19.35 -10.72
N ALA A 19 -10.54 -18.64 -10.46
CA ALA A 19 -9.26 -19.01 -11.06
C ALA A 19 -8.49 -19.95 -10.11
N GLU A 20 -8.79 -21.25 -10.17
CA GLU A 20 -7.95 -22.27 -9.55
C GLU A 20 -6.55 -22.25 -10.17
N VAL A 21 -5.58 -21.63 -9.47
CA VAL A 21 -4.18 -21.63 -9.89
C VAL A 21 -3.56 -22.98 -9.51
N GLN A 22 -3.17 -23.76 -10.52
CA GLN A 22 -2.46 -25.02 -10.37
C GLN A 22 -1.27 -24.87 -9.41
N VAL A 23 -1.27 -25.65 -8.34
CA VAL A 23 -0.21 -25.66 -7.31
C VAL A 23 1.05 -26.30 -7.89
N GLY A 24 1.94 -25.47 -8.42
CA GLY A 24 3.35 -25.79 -8.62
C GLY A 24 4.14 -24.75 -7.86
N ASP A 25 4.94 -25.18 -6.88
CA ASP A 25 5.90 -24.48 -6.00
C ASP A 25 6.00 -22.94 -6.14
N ARG A 26 4.86 -22.26 -6.04
CA ARG A 26 4.71 -20.83 -6.28
C ARG A 26 4.71 -20.17 -4.92
N ARG A 27 5.66 -19.25 -4.72
CA ARG A 27 5.59 -18.28 -3.61
C ARG A 27 4.16 -17.79 -3.52
N LYS A 28 3.56 -17.85 -2.32
CA LYS A 28 2.21 -17.34 -2.08
C LYS A 28 2.16 -15.92 -2.64
N ARG A 29 1.29 -15.69 -3.62
CA ARG A 29 1.04 -14.36 -4.15
C ARG A 29 0.42 -13.52 -3.03
N LEU A 30 1.00 -12.36 -2.75
CA LEU A 30 0.71 -11.53 -1.58
C LEU A 30 -0.22 -10.37 -1.92
N PHE A 31 -0.16 -9.86 -3.15
CA PHE A 31 -0.75 -8.57 -3.53
C PHE A 31 -1.67 -8.64 -4.75
N SER A 32 -2.03 -9.83 -5.24
CA SER A 32 -2.75 -9.95 -6.53
C SER A 32 -4.10 -9.23 -6.54
N LYS A 33 -4.82 -9.18 -5.40
CA LYS A 33 -6.11 -8.47 -5.30
C LYS A 33 -5.90 -6.95 -5.32
N GLU A 34 -4.98 -6.46 -4.49
CA GLU A 34 -4.70 -5.03 -4.34
C GLU A 34 -4.07 -4.44 -5.59
N LEU A 35 -3.19 -5.18 -6.27
CA LEU A 35 -2.56 -4.75 -7.51
C LEU A 35 -3.57 -4.61 -8.65
N ARG A 36 -4.59 -5.48 -8.71
CA ARG A 36 -5.67 -5.35 -9.70
C ARG A 36 -6.45 -4.04 -9.53
N CYS A 37 -6.84 -3.73 -8.29
CA CYS A 37 -7.51 -2.46 -7.98
C CYS A 37 -6.61 -1.25 -8.26
N MET A 38 -5.31 -1.38 -7.98
CA MET A 38 -4.33 -0.33 -8.25
C MET A 38 -4.15 -0.09 -9.76
N MET A 39 -4.03 -1.15 -10.57
CA MET A 39 -3.92 -1.07 -12.03
C MET A 39 -5.12 -0.35 -12.64
N TYR A 40 -6.33 -0.72 -12.23
CA TYR A 40 -7.56 -0.01 -12.61
C TYR A 40 -7.52 1.47 -12.20
N GLY A 41 -7.08 1.78 -10.96
CA GLY A 41 -6.92 3.15 -10.47
C GLY A 41 -5.90 3.99 -11.26
N PHE A 42 -4.96 3.36 -11.97
CA PHE A 42 -4.03 4.00 -12.90
C PHE A 42 -4.52 4.05 -14.35
N GLY A 43 -5.74 3.57 -14.62
CA GLY A 43 -6.41 3.64 -15.92
C GLY A 43 -6.32 2.36 -16.77
N ASP A 44 -5.93 1.23 -16.18
CA ASP A 44 -6.04 -0.08 -16.83
C ASP A 44 -7.49 -0.59 -16.87
N ASP A 45 -7.73 -1.73 -17.52
CA ASP A 45 -9.03 -2.41 -17.53
C ASP A 45 -9.47 -2.83 -16.11
N GLN A 46 -10.79 -2.97 -15.89
CA GLN A 46 -11.33 -3.46 -14.63
C GLN A 46 -10.88 -4.92 -14.36
N ASN A 47 -10.70 -5.71 -15.42
CA ASN A 47 -10.22 -7.08 -15.33
C ASN A 47 -8.91 -7.27 -16.15
N PRO A 48 -7.77 -6.80 -15.63
CA PRO A 48 -6.48 -6.93 -16.33
C PRO A 48 -6.04 -8.39 -16.41
N TYR A 49 -5.14 -8.69 -17.35
CA TYR A 49 -4.61 -10.04 -17.52
C TYR A 49 -3.88 -10.52 -16.26
N THR A 50 -4.16 -11.75 -15.82
CA THR A 50 -3.52 -12.35 -14.65
C THR A 50 -1.99 -12.40 -14.79
N GLU A 51 -1.48 -12.65 -15.99
CA GLU A 51 -0.05 -12.64 -16.27
C GLU A 51 0.58 -11.26 -16.04
N SER A 52 -0.14 -10.17 -16.33
CA SER A 52 0.32 -8.80 -16.09
C SER A 52 0.32 -8.48 -14.60
N VAL A 53 -0.70 -8.91 -13.85
CA VAL A 53 -0.76 -8.76 -12.40
C VAL A 53 0.38 -9.53 -11.73
N ASP A 54 0.60 -10.77 -12.15
CA ASP A 54 1.68 -11.63 -11.65
C ASP A 54 3.06 -11.04 -11.88
N LEU A 55 3.31 -10.52 -13.10
CA LEU A 55 4.56 -9.85 -13.43
C LEU A 55 4.75 -8.58 -12.60
N LEU A 56 3.69 -7.78 -12.45
CA LEU A 56 3.75 -6.54 -11.66
C LEU A 56 4.03 -6.86 -10.19
N GLU A 57 3.49 -7.94 -9.67
CA GLU A 57 3.80 -8.41 -8.31
C GLU A 57 5.29 -8.75 -8.14
N ASP A 58 5.88 -9.47 -9.09
CA ASP A 58 7.31 -9.79 -9.06
C ASP A 58 8.16 -8.50 -9.11
N LEU A 59 7.79 -7.54 -9.96
CA LEU A 59 8.45 -6.24 -10.06
C LEU A 59 8.35 -5.41 -8.76
N VAL A 60 7.19 -5.44 -8.10
CA VAL A 60 6.98 -4.72 -6.83
C VAL A 60 7.80 -5.34 -5.71
N ILE A 61 7.86 -6.67 -5.62
CA ILE A 61 8.69 -7.36 -4.63
C ILE A 61 10.16 -7.02 -4.84
N GLU A 62 10.65 -7.10 -6.08
CA GLU A 62 12.03 -6.74 -6.41
C GLU A 62 12.33 -5.28 -6.06
N PHE A 63 11.43 -4.36 -6.39
CA PHE A 63 11.56 -2.95 -6.05
C PHE A 63 11.67 -2.73 -4.53
N ILE A 64 10.83 -3.39 -3.73
CA ILE A 64 10.86 -3.27 -2.26
C ILE A 64 12.19 -3.79 -1.72
N ILE A 65 12.66 -4.94 -2.21
CA ILE A 65 13.95 -5.53 -1.79
C ILE A 65 15.10 -4.58 -2.12
N GLU A 66 15.17 -4.09 -3.36
CA GLU A 66 16.26 -3.23 -3.81
C GLU A 66 16.26 -1.89 -3.06
N MET A 67 15.09 -1.28 -2.86
CA MET A 67 14.94 -0.05 -2.07
C MET A 67 15.36 -0.25 -0.62
N THR A 68 15.03 -1.40 -0.02
CA THR A 68 15.41 -1.73 1.35
C THR A 68 16.92 -1.91 1.47
N HIS A 69 17.56 -2.59 0.50
CA HIS A 69 19.02 -2.71 0.46
C HIS A 69 19.71 -1.35 0.36
N LYS A 70 19.27 -0.48 -0.56
CA LYS A 70 19.78 0.88 -0.69
C LYS A 70 19.60 1.70 0.59
N ALA A 71 18.50 1.49 1.31
CA ALA A 71 18.25 2.18 2.58
C ALA A 71 19.19 1.69 3.68
N MET A 72 19.47 0.39 3.75
CA MET A 72 20.42 -0.18 4.70
C MET A 72 21.87 0.26 4.47
N GLU A 73 22.27 0.53 3.22
CA GLU A 73 23.61 1.01 2.87
C GLU A 73 23.88 2.45 3.33
N ILE A 74 22.84 3.28 3.33
CA ILE A 74 22.92 4.71 3.68
C ILE A 74 22.63 4.93 5.17
N GLY A 75 21.72 4.15 5.73
CA GLY A 75 21.26 4.25 7.11
C GLY A 75 22.23 3.64 8.13
N ARG A 76 21.76 3.54 9.38
CA ARG A 76 22.52 2.85 10.43
C ARG A 76 22.47 1.34 10.22
N THR A 77 23.60 0.67 10.44
CA THR A 77 23.69 -0.79 10.37
C THR A 77 22.64 -1.45 11.27
N GLY A 78 21.85 -2.35 10.68
CA GLY A 78 20.89 -3.18 11.40
C GLY A 78 19.48 -2.60 11.58
N ARG A 79 19.19 -1.37 11.12
CA ARG A 79 17.81 -0.84 11.16
C ARG A 79 17.54 0.18 10.05
N VAL A 80 16.46 -0.03 9.30
CA VAL A 80 15.92 0.94 8.34
C VAL A 80 14.94 1.87 9.04
N GLN A 81 15.11 3.17 8.86
CA GLN A 81 14.21 4.21 9.36
C GLN A 81 13.44 4.88 8.21
N VAL A 82 12.41 5.65 8.55
CA VAL A 82 11.59 6.37 7.55
C VAL A 82 12.44 7.42 6.84
N GLU A 83 13.36 8.06 7.58
CA GLU A 83 14.27 9.07 7.09
C GLU A 83 15.17 8.54 5.96
N ASP A 84 15.57 7.27 6.02
CA ASP A 84 16.41 6.62 5.01
C ASP A 84 15.67 6.52 3.67
N ILE A 85 14.38 6.14 3.71
CA ILE A 85 13.53 6.06 2.52
C ILE A 85 13.24 7.45 1.95
N VAL A 86 12.93 8.42 2.83
CA VAL A 86 12.73 9.83 2.42
C VAL A 86 13.98 10.38 1.75
N PHE A 87 15.17 10.03 2.26
CA PHE A 87 16.43 10.42 1.66
C PHE A 87 16.61 9.82 0.27
N LEU A 88 16.30 8.53 0.06
CA LEU A 88 16.40 7.90 -1.27
C LEU A 88 15.52 8.57 -2.32
N VAL A 89 14.30 8.96 -1.97
CA VAL A 89 13.34 9.57 -2.91
C VAL A 89 13.54 11.08 -3.12
N ARG A 90 14.47 11.73 -2.40
CA ARG A 90 14.65 13.20 -2.39
C ARG A 90 14.87 13.86 -3.75
N LYS A 91 15.36 13.10 -4.74
CA LYS A 91 15.63 13.61 -6.09
C LYS A 91 14.38 13.67 -6.96
N ASP A 92 13.32 12.95 -6.61
CA ASP A 92 12.05 12.97 -7.31
C ASP A 92 11.09 13.95 -6.58
N PRO A 93 10.87 15.16 -7.11
CA PRO A 93 10.10 16.19 -6.40
C PRO A 93 8.65 15.77 -6.19
N ARG A 94 8.06 14.98 -7.10
CA ARG A 94 6.66 14.54 -6.99
C ARG A 94 6.50 13.50 -5.89
N LYS A 95 7.38 12.48 -5.87
CA LYS A 95 7.36 11.46 -4.80
C LYS A 95 7.71 12.06 -3.45
N TYR A 96 8.71 12.95 -3.41
CA TYR A 96 9.13 13.59 -2.17
C TYR A 96 8.04 14.45 -1.54
N ALA A 97 7.34 15.27 -2.33
CA ALA A 97 6.18 16.03 -1.85
C ALA A 97 5.08 15.10 -1.33
N ARG A 98 4.73 14.06 -2.11
CA ARG A 98 3.69 13.11 -1.72
C ARG A 98 4.00 12.39 -0.40
N VAL A 99 5.25 11.99 -0.19
CA VAL A 99 5.66 11.32 1.06
C VAL A 99 5.50 12.26 2.26
N LYS A 100 5.88 13.54 2.12
CA LYS A 100 5.67 14.54 3.18
C LYS A 100 4.20 14.68 3.55
N ASP A 101 3.34 14.86 2.54
CA ASP A 101 1.89 15.03 2.76
C ASP A 101 1.30 13.83 3.51
N LEU A 102 1.68 12.61 3.10
CA LEU A 102 1.21 11.37 3.74
C LEU A 102 1.68 11.26 5.19
N LEU A 103 2.92 11.64 5.50
CA LEU A 103 3.45 11.62 6.86
C LEU A 103 2.74 12.65 7.75
N THR A 104 2.54 13.88 7.25
CA THR A 104 1.81 14.93 7.97
C THR A 104 0.37 14.50 8.28
N MET A 105 -0.34 13.97 7.29
CA MET A 105 -1.71 13.48 7.48
C MET A 105 -1.76 12.32 8.49
N ASN A 106 -0.79 11.41 8.48
CA ASN A 106 -0.71 10.32 9.45
C ASN A 106 -0.52 10.84 10.89
N GLU A 107 0.32 11.86 11.08
CA GLU A 107 0.49 12.51 12.39
C GLU A 107 -0.80 13.20 12.87
N GLU A 108 -1.51 13.89 11.97
CA GLU A 108 -2.80 14.53 12.30
C GLU A 108 -3.84 13.50 12.71
N LEU A 109 -3.96 12.39 11.98
CA LEU A 109 -4.86 11.29 12.31
C LEU A 109 -4.51 10.66 13.67
N LYS A 110 -3.22 10.47 13.96
CA LYS A 110 -2.77 9.97 15.28
C LYS A 110 -3.13 10.93 16.41
N LYS A 111 -2.93 12.24 16.22
CA LYS A 111 -3.31 13.27 17.21
C LYS A 111 -4.82 13.27 17.45
N ALA A 112 -5.62 13.21 16.38
CA ALA A 112 -7.07 13.14 16.46
C ALA A 112 -7.53 11.91 17.25
N ARG A 113 -7.02 10.71 16.92
CA ARG A 113 -7.35 9.46 17.64
C ARG A 113 -7.03 9.56 19.13
N LYS A 114 -5.86 10.10 19.48
CA LYS A 114 -5.46 10.26 20.87
C LYS A 114 -6.40 11.19 21.65
N ALA A 115 -6.83 12.29 21.04
CA ALA A 115 -7.79 13.22 21.66
C ALA A 115 -9.15 12.56 21.92
N PHE A 116 -9.61 11.66 21.03
CA PHE A 116 -10.84 10.90 21.26
C PHE A 116 -10.71 9.85 22.37
N ASP A 117 -9.57 9.17 22.47
CA ASP A 117 -9.33 8.18 23.52
C ASP A 117 -9.25 8.85 24.91
N GLU A 118 -8.57 10.00 25.03
CA GLU A 118 -8.48 10.75 26.29
C GLU A 118 -9.85 11.26 26.77
N VAL A 119 -10.74 11.67 25.86
CA VAL A 119 -12.12 12.09 26.21
C VAL A 119 -12.96 10.94 26.74
N LYS A 120 -12.77 9.71 26.23
CA LYS A 120 -13.52 8.53 26.64
C LYS A 120 -13.19 8.05 28.07
N TYR A 121 -11.98 8.33 28.55
CA TYR A 121 -11.57 8.05 29.94
C TYR A 121 -11.87 9.19 30.92
N ALA A 122 -12.04 10.43 30.44
CA ALA A 122 -12.45 11.56 31.27
C ALA A 122 -13.97 11.58 31.56
N SER A 123 -14.75 10.78 30.83
CA SER A 123 -16.21 10.66 30.97
C SER A 123 -16.69 9.46 31.79
N VAL A 124 -15.80 8.80 32.55
CA VAL A 124 -16.14 7.70 33.48
C VAL A 124 -15.84 8.13 34.91
#